data_AF-A0A2S2NFF6-F1
#
_entry.id   AF-A0A2S2NFF6-F1
#
_cell.length_a   1.000
_cell.length_b   1.000
_cell.length_c   1.000
_cell.angle_alpha   90.00
_cell.angle_beta   90.00
_cell.angle_gamma   90.00
#
_symmetry.space_group_name_H-M   'P 1'
#
loop_
_entity.id
_entity.type
_entity.pdbx_description
1 polymer ?
#
loop_
_entity_poly.entity_id
_entity_poly.type
_entity_poly.pdbx_seq_one_letter_code
_entity_poly.pdbx_strand_id
1 'polypeptide(L)'
;MVGTVDLLLRKELKNKDYFLKKMLLYPITEHIPEKGFDLIDKIKKCIGRIIRVFITIDPGPFAPTKYILTAEYSREKSYLFNEDDPEFFSAEVRTLVIDFILNRVSWGKDQADGNCVGIQCLLDGGVYRAAYPLHDFVWC
;
A
#
# COMPACT_ATOMS: atom_id res chain seq x y z
N MET A 1 -32.06 10.85 67.73
CA MET A 1 -32.82 10.96 66.46
C MET A 1 -31.90 10.78 65.24
N VAL A 2 -31.13 9.69 65.14
CA VAL A 2 -30.17 9.46 64.02
C VAL A 2 -30.17 7.98 63.57
N GLY A 3 -31.29 7.27 63.75
CA GLY A 3 -31.36 5.82 63.47
C GLY A 3 -32.18 5.43 62.23
N THR A 4 -33.21 6.21 61.88
CA THR A 4 -34.18 5.81 60.84
C THR A 4 -33.73 6.21 59.43
N VAL A 5 -33.04 7.35 59.29
CA VAL A 5 -32.52 7.83 58.00
C VAL A 5 -31.37 6.94 57.48
N ASP A 6 -30.55 6.40 58.36
CA ASP A 6 -29.42 5.52 57.99
C ASP A 6 -29.89 4.14 57.50
N LEU A 7 -31.00 3.63 58.04
CA LEU A 7 -31.61 2.38 57.59
C LEU A 7 -32.26 2.50 56.19
N LEU A 8 -32.87 3.65 55.90
CA LEU A 8 -33.47 3.92 54.60
C LEU A 8 -32.40 4.13 53.53
N LEU A 9 -31.32 4.86 53.85
CA LEU A 9 -30.18 5.04 52.93
C LEU A 9 -29.48 3.70 52.62
N ARG A 10 -29.30 2.83 53.63
CA ARG A 10 -28.75 1.48 53.43
C ARG A 10 -29.67 0.57 52.61
N LYS A 11 -30.99 0.70 52.72
CA LYS A 11 -31.95 -0.04 51.88
C LYS A 11 -31.89 0.41 50.42
N GLU A 12 -31.82 1.72 50.19
CA GLU A 12 -31.70 2.30 48.85
C GLU A 12 -30.37 1.94 48.17
N LEU A 13 -29.26 2.00 48.90
CA LEU A 13 -27.94 1.58 48.38
C LEU A 13 -27.93 0.08 48.03
N LYS A 14 -28.46 -0.80 48.89
CA LYS A 14 -28.60 -2.23 48.56
C LYS A 14 -29.48 -2.50 47.35
N ASN A 15 -30.54 -1.70 47.15
CA ASN A 15 -31.45 -1.86 46.01
C ASN A 15 -30.75 -1.41 44.70
N LYS A 16 -30.02 -0.30 44.72
CA LYS A 16 -29.21 0.15 43.57
C LYS A 16 -28.09 -0.83 43.24
N ASP A 17 -27.40 -1.37 44.24
CA ASP A 17 -26.36 -2.39 44.03
C ASP A 17 -26.96 -3.69 43.45
N TYR A 18 -28.16 -4.09 43.90
CA TYR A 18 -28.88 -5.24 43.33
C TYR A 18 -29.32 -4.98 41.89
N PHE A 19 -29.76 -3.76 41.58
CA PHE A 19 -30.15 -3.34 40.23
C PHE A 19 -28.94 -3.26 39.28
N LEU A 20 -27.82 -2.69 39.75
CA LEU A 20 -26.56 -2.62 39.01
C LEU A 20 -25.95 -4.01 38.82
N LYS A 21 -26.03 -4.91 39.81
CA LYS A 21 -25.58 -6.29 39.67
C LYS A 21 -26.50 -7.09 38.74
N LYS A 22 -27.82 -6.85 38.73
CA LYS A 22 -28.75 -7.44 37.75
C LYS A 22 -28.55 -6.87 36.34
N MET A 23 -28.07 -5.63 36.22
CA MET A 23 -27.73 -4.97 34.96
C MET A 23 -26.29 -5.24 34.49
N LEU A 24 -25.39 -5.75 35.32
CA LEU A 24 -24.02 -6.12 34.92
C LEU A 24 -23.82 -7.65 34.83
N LEU A 25 -24.81 -8.43 35.26
CA LEU A 25 -24.80 -9.90 35.20
C LEU A 25 -25.92 -10.46 34.31
N TYR A 26 -26.39 -9.70 33.32
CA TYR A 26 -26.94 -10.34 32.13
C TYR A 26 -25.73 -10.77 31.29
N PRO A 27 -25.59 -12.05 30.94
CA PRO A 27 -24.55 -12.44 30.01
C PRO A 27 -24.85 -11.74 28.69
N ILE A 28 -23.91 -10.92 28.21
CA ILE A 28 -23.77 -10.58 26.79
C ILE A 28 -23.33 -11.87 26.08
N THR A 29 -24.21 -12.86 26.09
CA THR A 29 -24.27 -13.97 25.17
C THR A 29 -25.76 -14.16 24.96
N GLU A 30 -26.36 -13.28 24.15
CA GLU A 30 -27.56 -13.70 23.46
C GLU A 30 -27.24 -15.07 22.84
N HIS A 31 -28.07 -16.04 23.18
CA HIS A 31 -28.18 -17.27 22.42
C HIS A 31 -28.57 -16.86 20.99
N ILE A 32 -27.58 -16.56 20.15
CA ILE A 32 -27.78 -16.50 18.71
C ILE A 32 -28.18 -17.94 18.35
N PRO A 33 -29.40 -18.20 17.87
CA PRO A 33 -29.77 -19.55 17.49
C PRO A 33 -28.82 -19.99 16.38
N GLU A 34 -28.03 -21.04 16.62
CA GLU A 34 -27.08 -21.62 15.65
C GLU A 34 -27.76 -22.05 14.33
N LYS A 35 -29.10 -22.10 14.29
CA LYS A 35 -29.90 -22.33 13.08
C LYS A 35 -29.81 -21.21 12.04
N GLY A 36 -29.24 -20.05 12.38
CA GLY A 36 -29.00 -18.95 11.44
C GLY A 36 -27.89 -19.23 10.41
N PHE A 37 -26.97 -20.15 10.70
CA PHE A 37 -25.81 -20.41 9.83
C PHE A 37 -26.19 -21.15 8.54
N ASP A 38 -27.08 -22.14 8.61
CA ASP A 38 -27.47 -22.94 7.43
C ASP A 38 -28.17 -22.14 6.34
N LEU A 39 -29.01 -21.17 6.72
CA LEU A 39 -29.72 -20.32 5.77
C LEU A 39 -28.76 -19.31 5.14
N ILE A 40 -27.90 -18.69 5.95
CA ILE A 40 -26.89 -17.76 5.48
C ILE A 40 -25.90 -18.46 4.53
N ASP A 41 -25.49 -19.70 4.83
CA ASP A 41 -24.58 -20.45 3.98
C ASP A 41 -25.25 -20.94 2.69
N LYS A 42 -26.54 -21.28 2.72
CA LYS A 42 -27.34 -21.54 1.51
C LYS A 42 -27.47 -20.28 0.65
N ILE A 43 -27.75 -19.13 1.25
CA ILE A 43 -27.86 -17.84 0.55
C ILE A 43 -26.52 -17.44 -0.07
N LYS A 44 -25.41 -17.54 0.68
CA LYS A 44 -24.05 -17.31 0.15
C LYS A 44 -23.74 -18.21 -1.03
N LYS A 45 -24.13 -19.49 -0.98
CA LYS A 45 -23.91 -20.45 -2.07
C LYS A 45 -24.77 -20.15 -3.30
N CYS A 46 -26.01 -19.71 -3.10
CA CYS A 46 -26.90 -19.30 -4.19
C CYS A 46 -26.40 -18.00 -4.85
N ILE A 47 -26.05 -16.99 -4.07
CA ILE A 47 -25.51 -15.72 -4.57
C ILE A 47 -24.16 -15.94 -5.26
N GLY A 48 -23.27 -16.74 -4.67
CA GLY A 48 -21.98 -17.07 -5.27
C GLY A 48 -22.10 -17.82 -6.60
N ARG A 49 -23.13 -18.67 -6.76
CA ARG A 49 -23.43 -19.33 -8.05
C ARG A 49 -23.94 -18.33 -9.10
N ILE A 50 -24.84 -17.43 -8.71
CA ILE A 50 -25.36 -16.38 -9.59
C ILE A 50 -24.21 -15.47 -10.03
N ILE A 51 -23.39 -14.98 -9.10
CA ILE A 51 -22.23 -14.14 -9.42
C ILE A 51 -21.25 -14.86 -10.36
N ARG A 52 -20.94 -16.14 -10.13
CA ARG A 52 -20.04 -16.90 -11.03
C ARG A 52 -20.61 -17.15 -12.42
N VAL A 53 -21.92 -17.30 -12.55
CA VAL A 53 -22.58 -17.57 -13.84
C VAL A 53 -22.77 -16.29 -14.64
N PHE A 54 -23.11 -15.18 -13.99
CA PHE A 54 -23.39 -13.91 -14.67
C PHE A 54 -22.16 -13.00 -14.77
N ILE A 55 -21.14 -13.18 -13.92
CA ILE A 55 -19.87 -12.46 -13.93
C ILE A 55 -18.75 -13.46 -14.25
N THR A 56 -18.80 -14.06 -15.45
CA THR A 56 -17.60 -14.68 -16.00
C THR A 56 -16.69 -13.55 -16.47
N ILE A 57 -15.70 -13.20 -15.65
CA ILE A 57 -14.61 -12.33 -16.08
C ILE A 57 -13.88 -13.09 -17.18
N ASP A 58 -14.00 -12.63 -18.43
CA ASP A 58 -13.25 -13.20 -19.54
C ASP A 58 -11.76 -13.14 -19.18
N PRO A 59 -11.06 -14.29 -19.15
CA PRO A 59 -9.63 -14.31 -18.81
C PRO A 59 -8.75 -13.71 -19.91
N GLY A 60 -9.34 -13.38 -21.08
CA GLY A 60 -8.64 -12.80 -22.24
C GLY A 60 -7.88 -11.50 -21.95
N PRO A 61 -8.53 -10.43 -21.45
CA PRO A 61 -7.85 -9.17 -21.09
C PRO A 61 -7.00 -9.26 -19.82
N PHE A 62 -7.14 -10.32 -19.02
CA PHE A 62 -6.41 -10.50 -17.75
C PHE A 62 -5.47 -11.72 -17.84
N ALA A 63 -4.67 -11.79 -18.90
CA ALA A 63 -3.57 -12.74 -18.92
C ALA A 63 -2.74 -12.56 -17.64
N PRO A 64 -2.46 -13.63 -16.87
CA PRO A 64 -1.70 -13.50 -15.63
C PRO A 64 -0.35 -12.85 -15.97
N THR A 65 -0.11 -11.66 -15.44
CA THR A 65 1.14 -10.94 -15.62
C THR A 65 2.27 -11.89 -15.25
N LYS A 66 3.18 -12.16 -16.19
CA LYS A 66 4.37 -12.97 -15.90
C LYS A 66 5.02 -12.36 -14.67
N TYR A 67 5.34 -13.19 -13.68
CA TYR A 67 5.99 -12.75 -12.46
C TYR A 67 7.32 -12.07 -12.84
N ILE A 68 7.35 -10.74 -12.72
CA ILE A 68 8.56 -9.95 -12.92
C ILE A 68 9.32 -10.02 -11.59
N LEU A 69 10.55 -10.52 -11.63
CA LEU A 69 11.44 -10.48 -10.48
C LEU A 69 11.64 -9.02 -10.06
N THR A 70 11.08 -8.61 -8.92
CA THR A 70 11.16 -7.25 -8.35
C THR A 70 12.44 -7.02 -7.54
N ALA A 71 13.46 -7.87 -7.70
CA ALA A 71 14.73 -7.65 -7.03
C ALA A 71 15.41 -6.39 -7.60
N GLU A 72 16.03 -5.60 -6.73
CA GLU A 72 16.87 -4.48 -7.16
C GLU A 72 18.05 -4.99 -7.98
N TYR A 73 18.34 -4.30 -9.10
CA TYR A 73 19.50 -4.63 -9.91
C TYR A 73 20.78 -4.32 -9.14
N SER A 74 21.67 -5.31 -9.06
CA SER A 74 23.02 -5.16 -8.54
C SER A 74 23.97 -5.94 -9.44
N ARG A 75 25.12 -5.34 -9.77
CA ARG A 75 26.17 -5.97 -10.60
C ARG A 75 26.69 -7.28 -10.00
N GLU A 76 26.70 -7.41 -8.66
CA GLU A 76 27.11 -8.64 -7.98
C GLU A 76 26.10 -9.79 -8.18
N LYS A 77 24.85 -9.44 -8.50
CA LYS A 77 23.74 -10.38 -8.71
C LYS A 77 23.21 -10.31 -10.15
N SER A 78 24.09 -9.96 -11.11
CA SER A 78 23.73 -9.87 -12.54
C SER A 78 23.09 -11.15 -13.07
N TYR A 79 23.51 -12.32 -12.56
CA TYR A 79 22.96 -13.63 -12.92
C TYR A 79 21.45 -13.81 -12.65
N LEU A 80 20.83 -12.95 -11.83
CA LEU A 80 19.38 -12.95 -11.60
C LEU A 80 18.61 -12.26 -12.75
N PHE A 81 19.33 -11.60 -13.65
CA PHE A 81 18.79 -10.75 -14.70
C PHE A 81 19.31 -11.20 -16.07
N ASN A 82 18.57 -10.85 -17.12
CA ASN A 82 18.97 -11.15 -18.50
C ASN A 82 19.68 -9.94 -19.11
N GLU A 83 21.00 -9.82 -18.88
CA GLU A 83 21.80 -8.69 -19.39
C GLU A 83 22.01 -8.71 -20.91
N ASP A 84 21.80 -9.86 -21.56
CA ASP A 84 21.91 -10.01 -23.01
C ASP A 84 20.69 -9.44 -23.77
N ASP A 85 19.62 -9.07 -23.06
CA ASP A 85 18.45 -8.44 -23.66
C ASP A 85 18.78 -7.01 -24.11
N PRO A 86 18.62 -6.66 -25.41
CA PRO A 86 18.84 -5.30 -25.88
C PRO A 86 17.96 -4.25 -25.16
N GLU A 87 16.79 -4.66 -24.64
CA GLU A 87 15.89 -3.79 -23.87
C GLU A 87 15.93 -4.11 -22.35
N PHE A 88 17.05 -4.65 -21.86
CA PHE A 88 17.23 -4.97 -20.44
C PHE A 88 16.93 -3.76 -19.53
N PHE A 89 17.42 -2.58 -19.91
CA PHE A 89 16.99 -1.31 -19.35
C PHE A 89 16.09 -0.59 -20.35
N SER A 90 14.84 -0.34 -19.96
CA SER A 90 13.92 0.44 -20.79
C SER A 90 14.47 1.84 -21.07
N ALA A 91 14.05 2.47 -22.17
CA ALA A 91 14.45 3.83 -22.54
C ALA A 91 14.25 4.85 -21.39
N GLU A 92 13.18 4.68 -20.60
CA GLU A 92 12.90 5.51 -19.43
C GLU A 92 13.95 5.32 -18.33
N VAL A 93 14.27 4.06 -18.00
CA VAL A 93 15.29 3.76 -16.97
C VAL A 93 16.66 4.28 -17.41
N ARG A 94 17.02 4.09 -18.68
CA ARG A 94 18.28 4.64 -19.25
C ARG A 94 18.35 6.15 -19.11
N THR A 95 17.26 6.84 -19.41
CA THR A 95 17.15 8.30 -19.25
C THR A 95 17.35 8.72 -17.79
N LEU A 96 16.69 8.03 -16.85
CA LEU A 96 16.83 8.34 -15.42
C LEU A 96 18.26 8.11 -14.91
N VAL A 97 18.93 7.05 -15.37
CA VAL A 97 20.33 6.78 -15.02
C VAL A 97 21.25 7.88 -15.58
N ILE A 98 21.02 8.33 -16.82
CA ILE A 98 21.79 9.42 -17.43
C ILE A 98 21.60 10.72 -16.63
N ASP A 99 20.35 11.10 -16.33
CA ASP A 99 20.06 12.28 -15.52
C ASP A 99 20.71 12.21 -14.13
N PHE A 100 20.63 11.06 -13.48
CA PHE A 100 21.27 10.82 -12.19
C PHE A 100 22.80 11.03 -12.23
N ILE A 101 23.45 10.54 -13.29
CA ILE A 101 24.90 10.72 -13.48
C ILE A 101 25.20 12.20 -13.72
N LEU A 102 24.50 12.83 -14.66
CA LEU A 102 24.72 14.23 -15.03
C LEU A 102 24.53 15.19 -13.86
N ASN A 103 23.63 14.87 -12.93
CA ASN A 103 23.39 15.67 -11.72
C ASN A 103 24.48 15.53 -10.65
N ARG A 104 25.36 14.53 -10.73
CA ARG A 104 26.37 14.24 -9.69
C ARG A 104 27.80 14.33 -10.18
N VAL A 105 28.02 14.35 -11.50
CA VAL A 105 29.35 14.53 -12.06
C VAL A 105 29.84 15.95 -11.78
N SER A 106 31.08 16.06 -11.33
CA SER A 106 31.79 17.32 -11.16
C SER A 106 32.69 17.63 -12.35
N TRP A 107 32.98 18.90 -12.59
CA TRP A 107 33.93 19.37 -13.59
C TRP A 107 34.99 20.28 -12.96
N GLY A 108 36.10 20.50 -13.66
CA GLY A 108 37.19 21.37 -13.19
C GLY A 108 38.30 20.64 -12.42
N LYS A 109 39.46 21.30 -12.33
CA LYS A 109 40.65 20.78 -11.61
C LYS A 109 40.50 20.90 -10.09
N ASP A 110 39.80 21.93 -9.63
CA ASP A 110 39.59 22.21 -8.21
C ASP A 110 38.18 21.78 -7.81
N GLN A 111 38.04 20.52 -7.42
CA GLN A 111 36.78 19.94 -6.93
C GLN A 111 36.34 20.52 -5.57
N ALA A 112 37.08 21.49 -5.03
CA ALA A 112 36.79 22.15 -3.75
C ALA A 112 35.63 23.15 -3.87
N ASP A 113 35.40 23.71 -5.05
CA ASP A 113 34.30 24.65 -5.27
C ASP A 113 33.02 23.85 -5.50
N GLY A 114 32.13 23.86 -4.51
CA GLY A 114 30.82 23.19 -4.57
C GLY A 114 29.89 23.68 -5.69
N ASN A 115 30.31 24.71 -6.44
CA ASN A 115 29.64 25.22 -7.64
C ASN A 115 29.97 24.44 -8.93
N CYS A 116 30.83 23.41 -8.84
CA CYS A 116 31.30 22.65 -10.00
C CYS A 116 30.68 21.26 -10.11
N VAL A 117 29.46 21.04 -9.61
CA VAL A 117 28.78 19.73 -9.59
C VAL A 117 27.38 19.80 -10.18
N GLY A 118 27.03 18.81 -11.01
CA GLY A 118 25.73 18.71 -11.66
C GLY A 118 25.55 19.56 -12.93
N ILE A 119 24.82 19.03 -13.90
CA ILE A 119 24.56 19.70 -15.18
C ILE A 119 23.83 21.04 -15.03
N GLN A 120 23.08 21.23 -13.94
CA GLN A 120 22.35 22.48 -13.70
C GLN A 120 23.28 23.70 -13.60
N CYS A 121 24.43 23.62 -12.92
CA CYS A 121 25.31 24.79 -12.84
C CYS A 121 25.95 25.13 -14.20
N LEU A 122 26.10 24.17 -15.10
CA LEU A 122 26.59 24.41 -16.47
C LEU A 122 25.52 25.06 -17.35
N LEU A 123 24.25 24.76 -17.11
CA LEU A 123 23.11 25.44 -17.73
C LEU A 123 22.99 26.89 -17.20
N ASP A 124 23.05 27.06 -15.88
CA ASP A 124 22.98 28.38 -15.23
C ASP A 124 24.17 29.27 -15.60
N GLY A 125 25.35 28.67 -15.77
CA GLY A 125 26.55 29.33 -16.27
C GLY A 125 26.51 29.67 -17.77
N GLY A 126 25.46 29.29 -18.49
CA GLY A 126 25.28 29.55 -19.91
C GLY A 126 26.26 28.80 -20.83
N VAL A 127 26.98 27.80 -20.29
CA VAL A 127 27.88 26.95 -21.08
C VAL A 127 27.05 26.01 -21.96
N TYR A 128 26.01 25.42 -21.37
CA TYR A 128 25.01 24.64 -22.10
C TYR A 128 23.71 25.42 -22.21
N ARG A 129 23.00 25.21 -23.32
CA ARG A 129 21.72 25.88 -23.60
C ARG A 129 20.52 25.11 -23.07
N ALA A 130 20.59 23.78 -23.07
CA ALA A 130 19.49 22.90 -22.71
C ALA A 130 20.01 21.48 -22.43
N ALA A 131 19.29 20.76 -21.56
CA ALA A 131 19.45 19.33 -21.36
C ALA A 131 18.06 18.73 -21.15
N TYR A 132 17.60 17.94 -22.11
CA TYR A 132 16.31 17.25 -22.07
C TYR A 132 16.46 15.86 -22.65
N PRO A 133 15.73 14.86 -22.13
CA PRO A 133 15.72 13.54 -22.74
C PRO A 133 15.04 13.59 -24.10
N LEU A 134 15.50 12.73 -25.00
CA LEU A 134 14.85 12.55 -26.28
C LEU A 134 13.64 11.63 -26.09
N HIS A 135 12.46 12.08 -26.51
CA HIS A 135 11.27 11.24 -26.52
C HIS A 135 11.27 10.39 -27.80
N ASP A 136 11.20 9.07 -27.66
CA ASP A 136 11.04 8.14 -28.79
C ASP A 136 9.61 8.27 -29.35
N PHE A 137 9.38 9.26 -30.20
CA PHE A 137 8.14 9.34 -30.98
C PHE A 137 8.25 8.43 -32.21
N VAL A 138 7.93 7.15 -32.02
CA VAL A 138 7.50 6.32 -33.14
C VAL A 138 6.01 6.54 -33.33
N TRP A 139 5.67 7.42 -34.28
CA TRP A 139 4.34 7.44 -34.86
C TRP A 139 4.17 6.15 -35.66
N CYS A 140 3.27 5.27 -35.23
CA CYS A 140 2.68 4.19 -36.03
C CYS A 140 1.18 4.17 -35.74
#